data_AF-A0A1Q2YP79-F1
#
_entry.id   AF-A0A1Q2YP79-F1
#
_cell.length_a   1.000
_cell.length_b   1.000
_cell.length_c   1.000
_cell.angle_alpha   90.00
_cell.angle_beta   90.00
_cell.angle_gamma   90.00
#
_symmetry.space_group_name_H-M   'P 1'
#
loop_
_entity.id
_entity.type
_entity.pdbx_description
1 polymer ?
#
loop_
_entity_poly.entity_id
_entity_poly.type
_entity_poly.pdbx_seq_one_letter_code
_entity_poly.pdbx_strand_id
1 'polypeptide(L)' 'MDSRHPTAVSESWGLARLVRSGLLTESEVIRVVDEALQRAGKPKGEGAAIAAWAVKHREDTGTQPSMEGSR' A
#
# COMPACT_ATOMS: atom_id res chain seq x y z
N MET A 1 -1.95 10.59 20.59
CA MET A 1 -2.76 9.65 19.80
C MET A 1 -2.56 9.98 18.33
N ASP A 2 -2.27 8.95 17.54
CA ASP A 2 -2.57 8.85 16.10
C ASP A 2 -1.89 9.78 15.09
N SER A 3 -0.57 9.87 15.10
CA SER A 3 0.15 10.11 13.85
C SER A 3 0.57 8.76 13.26
N ARG A 4 -0.33 8.10 12.53
CA ARG A 4 0.05 7.00 11.63
C ARG A 4 1.26 7.48 10.81
N HIS A 5 2.30 6.66 10.67
CA HIS A 5 3.53 7.03 9.98
C HIS A 5 3.22 7.63 8.59
N PRO A 6 3.44 8.95 8.35
CA PRO A 6 3.02 9.59 7.10
C PRO A 6 3.58 8.90 5.86
N THR A 7 4.82 8.43 5.95
CA THR A 7 5.47 7.62 4.91
C THR A 7 4.74 6.28 4.71
N ALA A 8 4.47 5.52 5.78
CA ALA A 8 3.79 4.22 5.66
C ALA A 8 2.39 4.37 5.06
N VAL A 9 1.67 5.45 5.39
CA VAL A 9 0.38 5.79 4.79
C VAL A 9 0.53 6.08 3.30
N SER A 10 1.50 6.94 2.92
CA SER A 10 1.76 7.29 1.52
C SER A 10 2.14 6.07 0.68
N GLU A 11 3.06 5.24 1.16
CA GLU A 11 3.50 4.03 0.47
C GLU A 11 2.34 3.01 0.34
N SER A 12 1.58 2.81 1.42
CA SER A 12 0.42 1.91 1.40
C SER A 12 -0.65 2.38 0.43
N TRP A 13 -0.87 3.70 0.35
CA TRP A 13 -1.79 4.30 -0.63
C TRP A 13 -1.32 4.07 -2.08
N GLY A 14 -0.01 4.19 -2.31
CA GLY A 14 0.63 3.88 -3.59
C GLY A 14 0.51 2.40 -3.99
N LEU A 15 0.66 1.48 -3.04
CA LEU A 15 0.51 0.03 -3.29
C LEU A 15 -0.96 -0.39 -3.48
N ALA A 16 -1.89 0.25 -2.76
CA ALA A 16 -3.32 -0.05 -2.89
C ALA A 16 -3.84 0.15 -4.32
N ARG A 17 -3.24 1.05 -5.10
CA ARG A 17 -3.59 1.23 -6.53
C ARG A 17 -3.31 -0.03 -7.37
N LEU A 18 -2.28 -0.79 -7.02
CA LEU A 18 -1.90 -2.03 -7.70
C LEU A 18 -2.85 -3.17 -7.34
N VAL A 19 -3.38 -3.17 -6.11
CA VAL A 19 -4.47 -4.07 -5.73
C VAL A 19 -5.72 -3.76 -6.53
N ARG A 20 -6.06 -2.47 -6.66
CA ARG A 20 -7.21 -2.02 -7.46
C ARG A 20 -7.10 -2.41 -8.93
N SER A 21 -5.89 -2.42 -9.49
CA SER A 21 -5.63 -2.86 -10.87
C SER A 21 -5.45 -4.37 -11.03
N GLY A 22 -5.60 -5.17 -9.95
CA GLY A 22 -5.44 -6.62 -9.98
C GLY A 22 -3.99 -7.11 -10.17
N LEU A 23 -3.01 -6.23 -9.98
CA LEU A 23 -1.57 -6.55 -10.12
C LEU A 23 -0.95 -7.09 -8.82
N LEU A 24 -1.58 -6.79 -7.68
CA LEU A 24 -1.25 -7.35 -6.37
C LEU A 24 -2.51 -7.80 -5.67
N THR A 25 -2.37 -8.72 -4.73
CA THR A 25 -3.43 -9.09 -3.80
C THR A 25 -3.39 -8.22 -2.55
N GLU A 26 -4.55 -8.10 -1.88
CA GLU A 26 -4.64 -7.43 -0.58
C GLU A 26 -3.69 -8.08 0.45
N SER A 27 -3.62 -9.41 0.48
CA SER A 27 -2.78 -10.15 1.42
C SER A 27 -1.28 -9.92 1.19
N GLU A 28 -0.84 -9.77 -0.06
CA GLU A 28 0.55 -9.42 -0.38
C GLU A 28 0.92 -8.04 0.14
N VAL A 29 0.08 -7.03 -0.10
CA VAL A 29 0.35 -5.67 0.36
C VAL A 29 0.34 -5.59 1.88
N ILE A 30 -0.66 -6.19 2.55
CA ILE A 30 -0.74 -6.24 4.01
C ILE A 30 0.52 -6.86 4.60
N ARG A 31 0.94 -8.02 4.09
CA ARG A 31 2.13 -8.73 4.59
C ARG A 31 3.40 -7.91 4.40
N VAL A 32 3.63 -7.38 3.20
CA VAL A 32 4.86 -6.64 2.87
C VAL A 32 5.01 -5.38 3.72
N VAL A 33 3.93 -4.61 3.89
CA VAL A 33 3.96 -3.39 4.70
C VAL A 33 4.17 -3.72 6.19
N ASP A 34 3.51 -4.76 6.72
CA ASP A 34 3.68 -5.17 8.11
C ASP A 34 5.11 -5.66 8.40
N GLU A 35 5.70 -6.45 7.50
CA GLU A 35 7.09 -6.89 7.61
C GLU A 35 8.08 -5.70 7.53
N ALA A 36 7.85 -4.74 6.64
CA ALA A 36 8.71 -3.57 6.49
C ALA A 36 8.70 -2.69 7.75
N LEU A 37 7.52 -2.45 8.34
CA LEU A 37 7.40 -1.67 9.56
C LEU A 37 8.01 -2.39 10.77
N GLN A 38 7.84 -3.71 10.88
CA GLN A 38 8.52 -4.50 11.91
C GLN A 38 10.05 -4.38 11.81
N ARG A 39 10.62 -4.43 10.60
CA ARG A 39 12.06 -4.22 10.37
C ARG A 39 12.53 -2.81 10.75
N ALA A 40 11.63 -1.83 10.67
CA ALA A 40 11.87 -0.46 11.13
C ALA A 40 11.63 -0.26 12.65
N GLY A 41 11.45 -1.36 13.41
CA GLY A 41 11.25 -1.33 14.86
C GLY A 41 9.82 -1.01 15.31
N LYS A 42 8.83 -1.15 14.41
CA LYS A 42 7.42 -0.92 14.75
C LYS A 42 6.74 -2.18 15.28
N PRO A 43 5.70 -2.02 16.13
CA PRO A 43 4.87 -3.13 16.57
C PRO A 43 4.32 -3.94 15.39
N LYS A 44 4.31 -5.28 15.57
CA LYS A 44 3.62 -6.20 14.68
C LYS A 44 2.14 -5.81 14.57
N GLY A 45 1.61 -5.79 13.35
CA GLY A 45 0.23 -5.45 13.05
C GLY A 45 -0.01 -3.96 12.75
N GLU A 46 0.93 -3.07 13.06
CA GLU A 46 0.78 -1.65 12.74
C GLU A 46 0.77 -1.43 11.21
N GLY A 47 1.71 -2.05 10.49
CA GLY A 47 1.75 -1.95 9.04
C GLY A 47 0.58 -2.67 8.36
N ALA A 48 0.15 -3.80 8.91
CA ALA A 48 -1.04 -4.49 8.44
C ALA A 48 -2.29 -3.61 8.52
N ALA A 49 -2.47 -2.89 9.64
CA ALA A 49 -3.61 -2.00 9.82
C ALA A 49 -3.60 -0.80 8.84
N ILE A 50 -2.42 -0.23 8.58
CA ILE A 50 -2.26 0.87 7.61
C ILE A 50 -2.54 0.39 6.19
N ALA A 51 -1.99 -0.77 5.80
CA ALA A 51 -2.18 -1.36 4.48
C ALA A 51 -3.64 -1.74 4.23
N ALA A 52 -4.30 -2.40 5.18
CA ALA A 52 -5.71 -2.75 5.09
C ALA A 52 -6.61 -1.52 4.97
N TRP A 53 -6.30 -0.45 5.73
CA TRP A 53 -6.99 0.83 5.58
C TRP A 53 -6.82 1.39 4.17
N ALA A 54 -5.59 1.41 3.63
CA ALA A 54 -5.33 1.94 2.29
C ALA A 54 -6.05 1.15 1.19
N VAL A 55 -5.99 -0.20 1.23
CA VAL A 55 -6.67 -1.07 0.26
C VAL A 55 -8.19 -0.84 0.29
N LYS A 56 -8.78 -0.74 1.48
CA LYS A 56 -10.22 -0.53 1.63
C LYS A 56 -10.70 0.82 1.09
N HIS A 57 -9.88 1.87 1.17
CA HIS A 57 -10.29 3.24 0.83
C HIS A 57 -9.79 3.72 -0.54
N ARG A 58 -8.89 2.97 -1.18
CA ARG A 58 -8.40 3.30 -2.52
C ARG A 58 -9.41 2.87 -3.57
N GLU A 59 -10.02 3.83 -4.25
CA GLU A 59 -11.04 3.57 -5.27
C GLU A 59 -10.47 3.58 -6.70
N ASP A 60 -9.38 4.31 -6.93
CA ASP A 60 -8.76 4.48 -8.23
C ASP A 60 -7.47 3.65 -8.42
N THR A 61 -7.21 3.26 -9.67
CA THR A 61 -5.98 2.56 -10.08
C THR A 61 -4.78 3.52 -10.21
N GLY A 62 -4.98 4.82 -9.99
CA GLY A 62 -4.12 5.86 -10.54
C GLY A 62 -4.22 5.95 -12.07
N THR A 63 -3.82 7.08 -12.63
CA THR A 63 -3.60 7.18 -14.08
C THR A 63 -2.32 6.42 -14.42
N GLN A 64 -2.43 5.27 -15.09
CA GLN A 64 -1.28 4.75 -15.83
C GLN A 64 -1.07 5.67 -17.03
N PRO A 65 0.12 6.25 -17.24
CA PRO A 65 0.42 6.82 -18.55
C PRO A 65 0.26 5.70 -19.58
N SER A 66 -0.49 5.96 -20.65
CA SER A 66 -0.63 5.05 -21.77
C SER A 66 0.77 4.70 -22.25
N MET A 67 1.24 3.47 -22.03
CA MET A 67 2.46 2.97 -22.64
C MET A 67 2.18 2.61 -24.10
N GLU A 68 1.72 3.59 -24.89
CA GLU A 68 1.73 3.55 -26.34
C GLU A 68 2.85 4.45 -26.81
N GLY A 69 4.03 3.88 -27.04
CA GLY A 69 5.13 4.60 -27.67
C GLY A 69 6.51 4.25 -27.16
N SER A 70 6.97 3.04 -27.44
CA SER A 70 8.38 2.77 -27.72
C SER A 70 8.42 1.50 -28.57
N ARG A 71 8.34 1.71 -29.88
CA ARG A 71 8.78 0.74 -30.89
C ARG A 71 10.30 0.81 -30.98
#